data_AF-A0A561W740-F1
#
_entry.id   AF-A0A561W740-F1
#
_cell.length_a   1.000
_cell.length_b   1.000
_cell.length_c   1.000
_cell.angle_alpha   90.00
_cell.angle_beta   90.00
_cell.angle_gamma   90.00
#
_symmetry.space_group_name_H-M   'P 1'
#
loop_
_entity.id
_entity.type
_entity.pdbx_description
1 polymer ?
#
loop_
_entity_poly.entity_id
_entity_poly.type
_entity_poly.pdbx_seq_one_letter_code
_entity_poly.pdbx_strand_id
1 'polypeptide(L)'
;MPLCLCRVPTRVVDVTDVLRVQDLRRVCGKLLDVVEEQFGGEIDLERIDVDFYWSIDLRSAFDLYGAPEAGIDLGQSSDDVAELHALLRRPADDVLVLWHDLQHLAGVLRLLAYLDLPKPGGAETSPQAGASGDEPFAAT
;
A
#
# COMPACT_ATOMS: atom_id res chain seq x y z
N MET A 1 -39.47 1.19 -1.23
CA MET A 1 -38.40 0.16 -1.12
C MET A 1 -37.51 0.55 0.05
N PRO A 2 -37.34 -0.27 1.10
CA PRO A 2 -36.55 0.13 2.25
C PRO A 2 -35.05 -0.03 1.96
N LEU A 3 -34.28 1.01 2.26
CA LEU A 3 -32.82 1.01 2.20
C LEU A 3 -32.30 0.02 3.25
N CYS A 4 -31.54 -0.98 2.79
CA CYS A 4 -30.81 -1.88 3.66
C CYS A 4 -29.66 -1.08 4.29
N LEU A 5 -29.80 -0.70 5.55
CA LEU A 5 -28.71 -0.14 6.35
C LEU A 5 -27.68 -1.26 6.57
N CYS A 6 -26.63 -1.31 5.75
CA CYS A 6 -25.42 -2.05 6.06
C CYS A 6 -24.80 -1.41 7.31
N ARG A 7 -25.12 -1.97 8.47
CA ARG A 7 -24.47 -1.67 9.74
C ARG A 7 -23.00 -2.03 9.57
N VAL A 8 -22.15 -1.04 9.36
CA VAL A 8 -20.69 -1.21 9.43
C VAL A 8 -20.40 -1.76 10.83
N PRO A 9 -19.86 -2.98 10.98
CA PRO A 9 -19.44 -3.44 12.28
C PRO A 9 -18.29 -2.54 12.72
N THR A 10 -18.56 -1.63 13.66
CA THR A 10 -17.53 -1.02 14.49
C THR A 10 -16.86 -2.17 15.23
N ARG A 11 -15.75 -2.70 14.68
CA ARG A 11 -14.74 -3.33 15.51
C ARG A 11 -14.32 -2.25 16.51
N VAL A 12 -14.75 -2.41 17.75
CA VAL A 12 -14.02 -1.84 18.87
C VAL A 12 -12.63 -2.44 18.73
N VAL A 13 -11.67 -1.63 18.30
CA VAL A 13 -10.25 -2.01 18.39
C VAL A 13 -10.04 -2.23 19.88
N ASP A 14 -9.78 -3.47 20.29
CA ASP A 14 -9.35 -3.73 21.66
C ASP A 14 -8.04 -2.94 21.82
N VAL A 15 -8.04 -1.93 22.68
CA VAL A 15 -6.95 -0.94 22.78
C VAL A 15 -5.79 -1.56 23.57
N THR A 16 -5.28 -2.66 23.06
CA THR A 16 -4.09 -3.38 23.54
C THR A 16 -3.12 -3.74 22.41
N ASP A 17 -3.42 -3.41 21.16
CA ASP A 17 -2.51 -3.62 20.03
C ASP A 17 -1.37 -2.59 20.04
N VAL A 18 -0.27 -2.93 20.71
CA VAL A 18 0.98 -2.17 20.67
C VAL A 18 1.71 -2.46 19.36
N LEU A 19 1.75 -1.47 18.45
CA LEU A 19 2.64 -1.52 17.28
C LEU A 19 4.08 -1.23 17.72
N ARG A 20 4.93 -2.26 17.76
CA ARG A 20 6.36 -2.06 17.97
C ARG A 20 7.00 -1.52 16.69
N VAL A 21 7.75 -0.43 16.79
CA VAL A 21 8.52 0.13 15.65
C VAL A 21 9.46 -0.92 15.03
N GLN A 22 9.97 -1.85 15.83
CA GLN A 22 10.79 -2.97 15.31
C GLN A 22 9.99 -3.92 14.41
N ASP A 23 8.72 -4.17 14.74
CA ASP A 23 7.87 -5.04 13.92
C ASP A 23 7.46 -4.30 12.64
N LEU A 24 7.20 -2.99 12.70
CA LEU A 24 7.02 -2.16 11.51
C LEU A 24 8.24 -2.25 10.58
N ARG A 25 9.46 -2.09 11.11
CA ARG A 25 10.69 -2.21 10.32
C ARG A 25 10.82 -3.59 9.64
N ARG A 26 10.47 -4.67 10.36
CA ARG A 26 10.53 -6.04 9.81
C ARG A 26 9.50 -6.24 8.70
N VAL A 27 8.28 -5.73 8.87
CA VAL A 27 7.24 -5.81 7.84
C VAL A 27 7.64 -5.01 6.62
N CYS A 28 8.13 -3.78 6.79
CA CYS A 28 8.64 -2.97 5.69
C CYS A 28 9.76 -3.69 4.93
N GLY A 29 10.75 -4.27 5.64
CA GLY A 29 11.82 -5.04 5.00
C GLY A 29 11.28 -6.19 4.14
N LYS A 30 10.40 -7.03 4.70
CA LYS A 30 9.79 -8.14 3.96
C LYS A 30 9.04 -7.69 2.70
N LEU A 31 8.30 -6.58 2.79
CA LEU A 31 7.55 -6.07 1.64
C LEU A 31 8.49 -5.49 0.57
N LEU A 32 9.55 -4.80 0.99
CA LEU A 32 10.55 -4.26 0.07
C LEU A 32 11.38 -5.37 -0.59
N ASP A 33 11.68 -6.47 0.12
CA ASP A 33 12.31 -7.66 -0.46
C ASP A 33 11.43 -8.22 -1.61
N VAL A 34 10.11 -8.34 -1.39
CA VAL A 34 9.16 -8.80 -2.44
C VAL A 34 9.07 -7.80 -3.60
N VAL A 35 9.09 -6.49 -3.32
CA VAL A 35 9.11 -5.45 -4.36
C VAL A 35 10.37 -5.59 -5.22
N GLU A 36 11.54 -5.78 -4.60
CA GLU A 36 12.80 -5.97 -5.32
C GLU A 36 12.80 -7.26 -6.15
N GLU A 37 12.23 -8.35 -5.64
CA GLU A 37 12.05 -9.60 -6.39
C GLU A 37 11.13 -9.42 -7.62
N GLN A 38 10.06 -8.63 -7.49
CA GLN A 38 9.08 -8.43 -8.57
C GLN A 38 9.49 -7.40 -9.62
N PHE A 39 10.05 -6.27 -9.19
CA PHE A 39 10.33 -5.11 -10.05
C PHE A 39 11.82 -4.89 -10.32
N GLY A 40 12.70 -5.61 -9.62
CA GLY A 40 14.15 -5.41 -9.64
C GLY A 40 14.61 -4.38 -8.60
N GLY A 41 15.93 -4.24 -8.47
CA GLY A 41 16.55 -3.30 -7.51
C GLY A 41 16.47 -1.82 -7.91
N GLU A 42 15.96 -1.51 -9.10
CA GLU A 42 15.78 -0.16 -9.60
C GLU A 42 14.42 -0.03 -10.30
N ILE A 43 13.69 1.04 -9.98
CA ILE A 43 12.42 1.37 -10.62
C ILE A 43 12.63 2.66 -11.40
N ASP A 44 12.56 2.56 -12.73
CA ASP A 44 12.69 3.68 -13.64
C ASP A 44 11.35 4.41 -13.81
N LEU A 45 11.23 5.58 -13.17
CA LEU A 45 10.02 6.39 -13.21
C LEU A 45 9.67 6.90 -14.62
N GLU A 46 10.65 7.03 -15.54
CA GLU A 46 10.35 7.47 -16.91
C GLU A 46 9.55 6.42 -17.70
N ARG A 47 9.57 5.17 -17.25
CA ARG A 47 8.84 4.05 -17.85
C ARG A 47 7.46 3.83 -17.25
N ILE A 48 7.10 4.60 -16.23
CA ILE A 48 5.82 4.55 -15.54
C ILE A 48 4.93 5.66 -16.09
N ASP A 49 3.69 5.33 -16.44
CA ASP A 49 2.72 6.24 -17.05
C ASP A 49 1.85 7.01 -16.04
N VAL A 50 2.14 6.85 -14.74
CA VAL A 50 1.50 7.54 -13.62
C VAL A 50 2.55 8.28 -12.79
N ASP A 51 2.28 9.53 -12.45
CA ASP A 51 3.12 10.33 -11.56
C ASP A 51 2.28 10.95 -10.44
N PHE A 52 1.16 11.58 -10.81
CA PHE A 52 0.24 12.20 -9.87
C PHE A 52 -0.70 11.19 -9.22
N TYR A 53 -1.00 11.41 -7.95
CA TYR A 53 -2.04 10.67 -7.22
C TYR A 53 -2.84 11.61 -6.32
N TRP A 54 -4.10 11.27 -6.09
CA TRP A 54 -4.90 11.95 -5.08
C TRP A 54 -4.41 11.59 -3.68
N SER A 55 -4.11 12.59 -2.88
CA SER A 55 -3.79 12.46 -1.46
C SER A 55 -4.85 13.19 -0.62
N ILE A 56 -4.86 12.91 0.67
CA ILE A 56 -5.60 13.70 1.66
C ILE A 56 -4.57 14.23 2.64
N ASP A 57 -4.61 15.52 2.94
CA ASP A 57 -3.69 16.12 3.90
C ASP A 57 -3.77 15.42 5.26
N LEU A 58 -2.66 15.41 6.00
CA LEU A 58 -2.53 14.60 7.22
C LEU A 58 -3.56 14.96 8.30
N ARG A 59 -4.02 16.20 8.37
CA ARG A 59 -5.01 16.59 9.38
C ARG A 59 -6.38 16.06 8.99
N SER A 60 -6.77 16.29 7.73
CA SER A 60 -8.05 15.80 7.21
C SER A 60 -8.14 14.27 7.18
N ALA A 61 -7.02 13.58 6.94
CA ALA A 61 -6.96 12.12 6.96
C ALA A 61 -7.31 11.50 8.34
N PHE A 62 -7.19 12.28 9.42
CA PHE A 62 -7.54 11.86 10.79
C PHE A 62 -8.76 12.60 11.38
N ASP A 63 -9.38 13.52 10.62
CA ASP A 63 -10.61 14.21 11.02
C ASP A 63 -11.83 13.53 10.40
N LEU A 64 -12.33 12.50 11.08
CA LEU A 64 -13.49 11.72 10.64
C LEU A 64 -14.79 12.52 10.57
N TYR A 65 -14.88 13.64 11.30
CA TYR A 65 -16.10 14.45 11.38
C TYR A 65 -16.03 15.70 10.51
N GLY A 66 -14.85 16.02 9.98
CA GLY A 66 -14.62 17.06 9.00
C GLY A 66 -15.11 16.69 7.60
N ALA A 67 -14.97 17.64 6.68
CA ALA A 67 -15.25 17.46 5.26
C ALA A 67 -13.95 17.01 4.54
N PRO A 68 -13.77 15.70 4.24
CA PRO A 68 -12.52 15.20 3.68
C PRO A 68 -12.18 15.81 2.31
N GLU A 69 -13.19 16.26 1.55
CA GLU A 69 -13.01 16.94 0.27
C GLU A 69 -12.22 18.25 0.37
N ALA A 70 -12.28 18.91 1.53
CA ALA A 70 -11.51 20.14 1.76
C ALA A 70 -10.01 19.87 1.94
N GLY A 71 -9.66 18.62 2.24
CA GLY A 71 -8.28 18.16 2.42
C GLY A 71 -7.74 17.33 1.25
N ILE A 72 -8.50 17.21 0.15
CA ILE A 72 -8.01 16.54 -1.06
C ILE A 72 -6.86 17.39 -1.64
N ASP A 73 -5.73 16.73 -1.85
CA ASP A 73 -4.52 17.32 -2.41
C ASP A 73 -3.95 16.41 -3.50
N LEU A 74 -2.95 16.90 -4.23
CA LEU A 74 -2.22 16.16 -5.25
C LEU A 74 -0.82 15.82 -4.75
N GLY A 75 -0.54 14.53 -4.66
CA GLY A 75 0.83 14.03 -4.54
C GLY A 75 1.45 13.76 -5.91
N GLN A 76 2.78 13.75 -5.97
CA GLN A 76 3.55 13.47 -7.18
C GLN A 76 4.68 12.49 -6.83
N SER A 77 4.68 11.33 -7.49
CA SER A 77 5.58 10.23 -7.18
C SER A 77 7.05 10.58 -7.44
N SER A 78 7.31 11.34 -8.49
CA SER A 78 8.65 11.82 -8.82
C SER A 78 9.17 12.83 -7.79
N ASP A 79 8.31 13.67 -7.21
CA ASP A 79 8.65 14.56 -6.09
C ASP A 79 8.94 13.74 -4.83
N ASP A 80 8.09 12.76 -4.51
CA ASP A 80 8.31 11.86 -3.37
C ASP A 80 9.66 11.13 -3.47
N VAL A 81 10.02 10.60 -4.64
CA VAL A 81 11.32 9.96 -4.87
C VAL A 81 12.48 10.96 -4.80
N ALA A 82 12.32 12.16 -5.33
CA ALA A 82 13.34 13.21 -5.24
C ALA A 82 13.62 13.60 -3.79
N GLU A 83 12.58 13.72 -2.95
CA GLU A 83 12.69 14.02 -1.53
C GLU A 83 13.32 12.86 -0.74
N LEU A 84 13.00 11.60 -1.04
CA LEU A 84 13.70 10.47 -0.43
C LEU A 84 15.19 10.42 -0.81
N HIS A 85 15.53 10.74 -2.06
CA HIS A 85 16.93 10.87 -2.47
C HIS A 85 17.63 12.06 -1.78
N ALA A 86 16.93 13.18 -1.61
CA ALA A 86 17.45 14.32 -0.86
C ALA A 86 17.73 13.92 0.60
N LEU A 87 16.79 13.21 1.24
CA LEU A 87 16.90 12.69 2.60
C LEU A 87 18.14 11.80 2.78
N LEU A 88 18.43 10.89 1.85
CA LEU A 88 19.64 10.05 1.88
C LEU A 88 20.95 10.82 1.78
N ARG A 89 20.92 12.02 1.18
CA ARG A 89 22.09 12.90 1.01
C ARG A 89 22.22 13.95 2.12
N ARG A 90 21.23 14.09 3.02
CA ARG A 90 21.27 15.09 4.09
C ARG A 90 22.47 14.84 5.02
N PRO A 91 23.13 15.90 5.50
CA PRO A 91 24.11 15.78 6.57
C PRO A 91 23.51 15.11 7.81
N ALA A 92 24.32 14.36 8.56
CA ALA A 92 23.85 13.63 9.75
C ALA A 92 23.34 14.52 10.89
N ASP A 93 23.71 15.81 10.87
CA ASP A 93 23.30 16.85 11.80
C ASP A 93 22.06 17.63 11.34
N ASP A 94 21.52 17.33 10.16
CA ASP A 94 20.29 17.94 9.67
C ASP A 94 19.05 17.37 10.38
N VAL A 95 18.02 18.20 10.53
CA VAL A 95 16.81 17.83 11.28
C VAL A 95 15.85 17.07 10.37
N LEU A 96 15.52 15.84 10.75
CA LEU A 96 14.41 15.11 10.13
C LEU A 96 13.09 15.76 10.47
N VAL A 97 12.32 16.12 9.45
CA VAL A 97 10.95 16.60 9.60
C VAL A 97 10.04 15.38 9.48
N LEU A 98 9.98 14.60 10.56
CA LEU A 98 9.46 13.22 10.54
C LEU A 98 8.08 13.08 9.87
N TRP A 99 7.14 14.00 10.13
CA TRP A 99 5.80 13.92 9.52
C TRP A 99 5.84 14.10 7.99
N HIS A 100 6.75 14.96 7.51
CA HIS A 100 6.92 15.29 6.10
C HIS A 100 7.69 14.17 5.39
N ASP A 101 8.82 13.75 5.95
CA ASP A 101 9.64 12.67 5.39
C ASP A 101 8.85 11.35 5.33
N LEU A 102 7.98 11.07 6.31
CA LEU A 102 7.07 9.91 6.27
C LEU A 102 5.96 10.04 5.23
N GLN A 103 5.50 11.25 4.89
CA GLN A 103 4.50 11.43 3.83
C GLN A 103 5.07 11.06 2.46
N HIS A 104 6.30 11.50 2.15
CA HIS A 104 6.98 11.11 0.91
C HIS A 104 7.24 9.61 0.85
N LEU A 105 7.70 9.01 1.96
CA LEU A 105 7.85 7.55 2.03
C LEU A 105 6.50 6.83 1.76
N ALA A 106 5.41 7.30 2.37
CA ALA A 106 4.09 6.72 2.14
C ALA A 106 3.61 6.92 0.69
N GLY A 107 3.95 8.03 0.05
CA GLY A 107 3.73 8.28 -1.37
C GLY A 107 4.40 7.24 -2.27
N VAL A 108 5.70 6.98 -2.06
CA VAL A 108 6.43 5.93 -2.79
C VAL A 108 5.87 4.55 -2.51
N LEU A 109 5.55 4.20 -1.25
CA LEU A 109 4.92 2.92 -0.92
C LEU A 109 3.55 2.75 -1.61
N ARG A 110 2.80 3.84 -1.78
CA ARG A 110 1.54 3.84 -2.53
C ARG A 110 1.78 3.61 -4.03
N LEU A 111 2.81 4.22 -4.62
CA LEU A 111 3.19 3.93 -6.00
C LEU A 111 3.51 2.44 -6.17
N LEU A 112 4.33 1.85 -5.29
CA LEU A 112 4.67 0.43 -5.35
C LEU A 112 3.42 -0.47 -5.29
N ALA A 113 2.49 -0.16 -4.39
CA ALA A 113 1.22 -0.87 -4.31
C ALA A 113 0.35 -0.69 -5.56
N TYR A 114 0.39 0.49 -6.19
CA TYR A 114 -0.32 0.75 -7.45
C TYR A 114 0.26 -0.10 -8.60
N LEU A 115 1.59 -0.19 -8.69
CA LEU A 115 2.27 -0.99 -9.73
C LEU A 115 1.99 -2.50 -9.61
N ASP A 116 1.70 -2.98 -8.39
CA ASP A 116 1.34 -4.37 -8.10
C ASP A 116 -0.16 -4.69 -8.32
N LEU A 117 -0.99 -3.68 -8.64
CA LEU A 117 -2.41 -3.92 -8.88
C LEU A 117 -2.63 -4.96 -10.00
N PRO A 118 -3.59 -5.88 -9.85
CA PRO A 118 -3.95 -6.82 -10.90
C PRO A 118 -4.32 -6.07 -12.19
N LYS A 119 -3.75 -6.50 -13.32
CA LYS A 119 -4.12 -5.94 -14.62
C LYS A 119 -5.63 -6.15 -14.85
N PRO A 120 -6.39 -5.11 -15.24
CA PRO A 120 -7.82 -5.26 -15.48
C PRO A 120 -8.05 -6.34 -16.56
N GLY A 121 -8.67 -7.45 -16.16
CA GLY A 121 -8.96 -8.61 -17.04
C GLY A 121 -8.17 -9.90 -16.75
N GLY A 122 -7.25 -9.92 -15.78
CA GLY A 122 -6.59 -11.15 -15.32
C GLY A 122 -7.47 -11.90 -14.30
N ALA A 123 -8.06 -13.03 -14.69
CA ALA A 123 -8.75 -13.91 -13.76
C ALA A 123 -7.81 -14.36 -12.64
N GLU A 124 -8.23 -14.20 -11.39
CA GLU A 124 -7.60 -14.85 -10.24
C GLU A 124 -7.61 -16.36 -10.49
N THR A 125 -6.46 -16.95 -10.85
CA THR A 125 -6.30 -18.40 -10.82
C THR A 125 -6.21 -18.83 -9.36
N SER A 126 -7.37 -19.04 -8.75
CA SER A 126 -7.49 -19.74 -7.48
C SER A 126 -7.01 -21.19 -7.66
N PRO A 127 -6.19 -21.76 -6.76
CA PRO A 127 -5.73 -23.13 -6.88
C PRO A 127 -6.90 -24.07 -6.58
N GLN A 128 -7.45 -24.72 -7.62
CA GLN A 128 -8.37 -25.84 -7.39
C GLN A 128 -7.61 -26.98 -6.72
N ALA A 129 -8.15 -27.38 -5.57
CA ALA A 129 -7.72 -28.50 -4.77
C ALA A 129 -7.72 -29.81 -5.57
N GLY A 130 -6.81 -30.69 -5.16
CA GLY A 130 -6.45 -31.95 -5.79
C GLY A 130 -7.61 -32.79 -6.31
N ALA A 131 -7.38 -33.34 -7.49
CA ALA A 131 -8.03 -34.54 -7.98
C ALA A 131 -7.90 -35.67 -6.95
N SER A 132 -9.00 -36.08 -6.35
CA SER A 132 -9.15 -37.44 -5.82
C SER A 132 -9.79 -38.28 -6.92
N GLY A 133 -8.98 -39.12 -7.55
CA GLY A 133 -9.44 -40.12 -8.50
C GLY A 133 -10.30 -41.17 -7.80
N ASP A 134 -11.49 -41.38 -8.34
CA ASP A 134 -12.27 -42.60 -8.13
C ASP A 134 -11.63 -43.74 -8.94
N GLU A 135 -11.50 -44.88 -8.26
CA GLU A 135 -11.05 -46.19 -8.76
C GLU A 135 -12.19 -47.19 -8.44
N PRO A 136 -12.24 -48.39 -9.03
CA PRO A 136 -12.75 -48.69 -10.37
C PRO A 136 -13.94 -49.68 -10.33
N PHE A 137 -14.65 -49.91 -11.45
CA PHE A 137 -15.25 -51.24 -11.68
C PHE A 137 -15.47 -51.55 -13.16
N ALA A 138 -15.15 -52.80 -13.50
CA ALA A 138 -15.06 -53.39 -14.81
C ALA A 138 -16.42 -53.79 -15.42
N ALA A 139 -16.46 -53.95 -16.73
CA ALA A 139 -17.32 -54.92 -17.39
C ALA A 139 -16.61 -55.50 -18.63
N THR A 140 -16.40 -56.82 -18.60
CA THR A 140 -16.36 -57.67 -19.80
C THR A 140 -17.73 -58.30 -19.94
#